data_AF-A0A2V9RQH0-F1
#
_entry.id   AF-A0A2V9RQH0-F1
#
_cell.length_a   1.000
_cell.length_b   1.000
_cell.length_c   1.000
_cell.angle_alpha   90.00
_cell.angle_beta   90.00
_cell.angle_gamma   90.00
#
_symmetry.space_group_name_H-M   'P 1'
#
loop_
_entity.id
_entity.type
_entity.pdbx_description
1 polymer ?
#
loop_
_entity_poly.entity_id
_entity_poly.type
_entity_poly.pdbx_seq_one_letter_code
_entity_poly.pdbx_strand_id
1 'polypeptide(L)' 'MSNTLTIRLPKDLLERLRGVARRTGLPVGRVVRQSLESTLSENGNKTEERPWMKYAGTIKGSPDLSSRKGFSRR' A
#
# COMPACT_ATOMS: atom_id res chain seq x y z
N MET A 1 -4.75 14.56 14.22
CA MET A 1 -4.29 13.93 15.47
C MET A 1 -3.02 13.15 15.17
N SER A 2 -1.96 13.30 15.97
CA SER A 2 -0.73 12.53 15.80
C SER A 2 -0.73 11.32 16.74
N ASN A 3 -0.53 10.12 16.19
CA ASN A 3 -0.35 8.90 16.98
C ASN A 3 1.15 8.62 17.13
N THR A 4 1.58 8.23 18.33
CA THR A 4 2.97 7.85 18.60
C THR A 4 3.12 6.33 18.46
N LEU A 5 4.03 5.91 17.60
CA LEU A 5 4.40 4.51 17.40
C LEU A 5 5.83 4.29 17.91
N THR A 6 6.00 3.44 18.93
CA THR A 6 7.32 3.08 19.46
C THR A 6 7.73 1.71 18.93
N ILE A 7 8.77 1.68 18.09
CA ILE A 7 9.31 0.45 17.50
C ILE A 7 10.76 0.23 17.91
N ARG A 8 11.12 -1.04 18.17
CA ARG A 8 12.52 -1.43 18.36
C ARG A 8 13.15 -1.68 17.00
N LEU A 9 14.27 -1.01 16.73
CA LEU A 9 15.03 -1.17 15.49
C LEU A 9 16.36 -1.89 15.76
N PRO A 10 16.80 -2.80 14.88
CA PRO A 10 18.15 -3.34 14.92
C PRO A 10 19.20 -2.23 14.85
N LYS A 11 20.34 -2.43 15.52
CA LYS A 11 21.43 -1.43 15.59
C LYS A 11 21.88 -0.98 14.21
N ASP A 12 22.08 -1.93 13.29
CA ASP A 12 22.58 -1.64 11.95
C ASP A 12 21.61 -0.79 11.13
N LEU A 13 20.31 -1.02 11.31
CA LEU A 13 19.27 -0.24 10.64
C LEU A 13 19.21 1.18 11.19
N LEU A 14 19.36 1.34 12.51
CA LEU A 14 19.40 2.65 13.16
C LEU A 14 20.60 3.49 12.69
N GLU A 15 21.78 2.88 12.55
CA GLU A 15 22.98 3.58 12.08
C GLU A 15 22.84 4.02 10.62
N ARG A 16 22.27 3.16 9.74
CA ARG A 16 21.97 3.54 8.36
C ARG A 16 20.98 4.70 8.29
N LEU A 17 19.92 4.66 9.11
CA LEU A 17 18.91 5.72 9.18
C LEU A 17 19.52 7.06 9.62
N ARG A 18 20.40 7.04 10.62
CA ARG A 18 21.16 8.22 11.06
C ARG A 18 22.08 8.76 9.96
N GLY A 19 22.74 7.87 9.21
CA GLY A 19 23.56 8.24 8.07
C GLY A 19 22.76 8.98 6.99
N VAL A 20 21.57 8.48 6.66
CA VAL A 20 20.65 9.15 5.70
C VAL A 20 20.19 10.49 6.22
N ALA A 21 19.80 10.58 7.50
CA ALA A 21 19.40 11.84 8.13
C ALA A 21 20.51 12.90 8.07
N ARG A 22 21.77 12.52 8.35
CA ARG A 22 22.93 13.42 8.24
C ARG A 22 23.17 13.91 6.82
N ARG A 23 23.07 13.02 5.83
CA ARG A 23 23.29 13.36 4.40
C ARG A 23 22.20 14.27 3.85
N THR A 24 20.96 14.05 4.26
CA THR A 24 19.80 14.82 3.79
C THR A 24 19.54 16.08 4.60
N GLY A 25 20.17 16.22 5.78
CA GLY A 25 19.91 17.32 6.72
C GLY A 25 18.52 17.25 7.38
N LEU A 26 17.80 16.13 7.22
CA LEU A 26 16.46 15.96 7.74
C LEU A 26 16.47 15.25 9.11
N PRO A 27 15.53 15.58 10.02
CA PRO A 27 15.36 14.84 11.25
C PRO A 27 15.04 13.36 10.99
N VAL A 28 15.59 12.46 11.81
CA VAL A 28 15.38 11.00 11.72
C VAL A 28 13.89 10.64 11.61
N GLY A 29 13.04 11.24 12.44
CA GLY A 29 11.60 10.99 12.40
C GLY A 29 10.91 11.44 11.12
N ARG A 30 11.44 12.46 10.42
CA ARG A 30 10.93 12.90 9.11
C ARG A 30 11.32 11.89 8.03
N VAL A 31 12.54 11.37 8.07
CA VAL A 31 13.00 10.31 7.14
C VAL A 31 12.14 9.05 7.28
N VAL A 32 11.86 8.63 8.52
CA VAL A 32 10.98 7.47 8.78
C VAL A 32 9.57 7.71 8.26
N ARG A 33 8.97 8.87 8.54
CA ARG A 33 7.63 9.22 8.05
C ARG A 33 7.55 9.22 6.54
N GLN A 34 8.50 9.86 5.86
CA GLN A 34 8.52 9.91 4.40
C GLN A 34 8.69 8.53 3.77
N SER A 35 9.53 7.67 4.36
CA SER A 35 9.70 6.29 3.90
C SER A 35 8.42 5.47 4.09
N LEU A 36 7.74 5.62 5.24
CA LEU A 36 6.46 4.96 5.49
C LEU A 36 5.36 5.46 4.56
N GLU A 37 5.25 6.78 4.36
CA GLU A 37 4.32 7.38 3.40
C GLU A 37 4.55 6.82 1.99
N SER A 38 5.79 6.81 1.51
CA SER A 38 6.12 6.29 0.18
C SER A 38 5.76 4.80 0.06
N THR A 39 6.13 3.99 1.06
CA THR A 39 5.86 2.54 1.07
C THR A 39 4.36 2.25 1.14
N LEU A 40 3.62 3.04 1.92
CA LEU A 40 2.16 2.91 2.05
C LEU A 40 1.43 3.44 0.83
N SER A 41 1.94 4.44 0.12
CA SER A 41 1.39 4.84 -1.18
C SER A 41 1.63 3.78 -2.25
N GLU A 42 2.81 3.16 -2.27
CA GLU A 42 3.15 2.09 -3.21
C GLU A 42 2.36 0.78 -2.94
N ASN A 43 2.03 0.49 -1.68
CA ASN A 43 1.37 -0.77 -1.29
C ASN A 43 -0.12 -0.62 -0.90
N GLY A 44 -0.54 0.55 -0.44
CA GLY A 44 -1.92 0.85 0.00
C GLY A 44 -2.92 0.76 -1.14
N ASN A 45 -2.47 1.01 -2.38
CA ASN A 45 -3.30 0.87 -3.57
C ASN A 45 -3.51 -0.60 -3.98
N LYS A 46 -2.80 -1.59 -3.41
CA LYS A 46 -2.99 -3.01 -3.81
C LYS A 46 -4.26 -3.65 -3.26
N THR A 47 -4.83 -3.12 -2.18
CA THR A 47 -6.08 -3.64 -1.61
C THR A 47 -7.32 -2.88 -2.12
N GLU A 48 -7.21 -1.57 -2.36
CA GLU A 48 -8.35 -0.73 -2.76
C GLU A 48 -8.36 -0.39 -4.26
N GLU A 49 -7.22 -0.12 -4.89
CA GLU A 49 -7.12 0.11 -6.33
C GLU A 49 -6.66 -1.17 -7.04
N ARG A 50 -7.50 -2.21 -7.02
CA ARG A 50 -7.40 -3.24 -8.05
C ARG A 50 -7.58 -2.53 -9.40
N PRO A 51 -6.54 -2.33 -10.24
CA PRO A 51 -6.66 -1.46 -11.42
C PRO A 51 -7.65 -2.03 -12.44
N TRP A 52 -7.99 -3.31 -12.31
CA TRP A 52 -9.00 -4.01 -13.07
C TRP A 52 -10.44 -3.75 -12.61
N MET A 53 -10.68 -3.28 -11.37
CA MET A 53 -12.02 -2.97 -10.86
C MET A 53 -12.71 -1.87 -11.66
N LYS A 54 -11.96 -0.94 -12.26
CA LYS A 54 -12.53 0.09 -13.15
C LYS A 54 -13.21 -0.49 -14.41
N TYR A 55 -12.90 -1.74 -14.76
CA TYR A 55 -13.52 -2.47 -15.86
C TYR A 55 -14.64 -3.41 -15.39
N ALA A 56 -14.87 -3.54 -14.07
CA ALA A 56 -15.93 -4.38 -13.55
C ALA A 56 -17.30 -3.78 -13.92
N GLY A 57 -18.13 -4.56 -14.61
CA GLY A 57 -19.46 -4.12 -15.04
C GLY A 57 -19.48 -3.23 -16.29
N THR A 58 -18.34 -2.90 -16.91
CA THR A 58 -18.28 -2.14 -18.16
C THR A 58 -18.92 -2.92 -19.33
N ILE A 59 -18.81 -4.24 -19.32
CA ILE A 59 -19.44 -5.11 -20.31
C ILE A 59 -20.67 -5.78 -19.67
N LYS A 60 -21.86 -5.49 -20.20
CA LYS A 60 -23.09 -6.24 -19.91
C LYS A 60 -23.23 -7.34 -20.95
N GLY A 61 -22.97 -8.58 -20.53
CA GLY A 61 -23.23 -9.77 -21.32
C GLY A 61 -24.60 -10.38 -21.01
N SER A 62 -25.01 -11.36 -21.82
CA SER A 62 -26.23 -12.13 -21.58
C SER A 62 -26.19 -12.83 -20.20
N PRO A 63 -27.32 -12.94 -19.47
CA PRO A 63 -27.34 -13.48 -18.10
C PRO A 63 -26.89 -14.94 -17.96
N ASP A 64 -26.79 -15.68 -19.07
CA ASP A 64 -26.47 -17.10 -19.19
C ASP A 64 -25.02 -17.37 -19.62
N LEU A 65 -24.19 -16.33 -19.78
CA LEU A 65 -22.78 -16.50 -20.18
C LEU A 65 -21.92 -17.19 -19.12
N SER A 66 -22.32 -17.13 -17.84
CA SER A 66 -21.56 -17.76 -16.77
C SER A 66 -22.03 -19.20 -16.56
N SER A 67 -21.15 -20.17 -16.80
CA SER A 67 -21.37 -21.59 -16.51
C SER A 67 -21.03 -21.98 -15.07
N ARG A 68 -20.46 -21.07 -14.28
CA ARG A 68 -20.09 -21.34 -12.88
C ARG A 68 -21.35 -21.48 -12.02
N LYS A 69 -21.44 -22.58 -11.26
CA LYS A 69 -22.50 -22.83 -10.27
C LYS A 69 -22.65 -21.62 -9.33
N GLY A 70 -23.85 -21.06 -9.24
CA GLY A 70 -24.17 -19.84 -8.49
C GLY A 70 -24.28 -18.55 -9.32
N PHE A 71 -23.73 -18.55 -10.54
CA PHE A 71 -23.91 -17.47 -11.52
C PHE A 71 -24.72 -17.91 -12.74
N SER A 72 -24.73 -19.21 -13.04
CA SER A 72 -25.61 -19.78 -14.05
C SER A 72 -27.07 -19.69 -13.60
N ARG A 73 -27.95 -19.18 -14.47
CA ARG A 73 -29.40 -19.10 -14.26
C ARG A 73 -30.18 -20.28 -14.84
N ARG A 74 -29.51 -21.40 -15.14
CA ARG A 74 -30.18 -22.66 -15.47
C ARG A 74 -30.84 -23.27 -14.24
#